data_AF-A0A3B0RLV7-F1
#
_entry.id   AF-A0A3B0RLV7-F1
#
_cell.length_a   1.000
_cell.length_b   1.000
_cell.length_c   1.000
_cell.angle_alpha   90.00
_cell.angle_beta   90.00
_cell.angle_gamma   90.00
#
_symmetry.space_group_name_H-M   'P 1'
#
loop_
_entity.id
_entity.type
_entity.pdbx_description
1 polymer ?
#
loop_
_entity_poly.entity_id
_entity_poly.type
_entity_poly.pdbx_seq_one_letter_code
_entity_poly.pdbx_strand_id
1 'polypeptide(L)'
;EVTVRTGRFGPYIQLGEPVEKEKPKRSSVPKGMDAATIELDKALKLLALPRVVGAHPEDGKEIKTAIGRYGPYVAHSGIFASLKDPEDVFNLGLNHAVELLAEAKKKKGGSAEPLRELGNHPEDGEPIRVFEGRYGPYVKHNRTNATIPKDNDPKSITLLQAVELIKARAAKGKKKPAAKKKAAPKKKTTPKKKTKA
;
A
#
# COMPACT_ATOMS: atom_id res chain seq x y z
N GLU A 1 30.48 -15.67 -2.26
CA GLU A 1 30.20 -15.30 -0.86
C GLU A 1 28.78 -14.77 -0.72
N VAL A 2 28.06 -15.13 0.35
CA VAL A 2 26.73 -14.61 0.66
C VAL A 2 26.84 -13.75 1.90
N THR A 3 26.48 -12.48 1.81
CA THR A 3 26.57 -11.54 2.94
C THR A 3 25.19 -11.01 3.31
N VAL A 4 24.97 -10.80 4.61
CA VAL A 4 23.77 -10.14 5.13
C VAL A 4 24.13 -8.69 5.42
N ARG A 5 23.37 -7.75 4.85
CA ARG A 5 23.60 -6.31 4.98
C ARG A 5 22.29 -5.62 5.36
N THR A 6 22.38 -4.42 5.94
CA THR A 6 21.21 -3.62 6.32
C THR A 6 21.07 -2.41 5.40
N GLY A 7 19.86 -2.18 4.86
CA GLY A 7 19.58 -1.07 3.94
C GLY A 7 18.31 -0.31 4.30
N ARG A 8 17.91 0.64 3.42
CA ARG A 8 16.75 1.52 3.65
C ARG A 8 15.41 0.80 3.85
N PHE A 9 15.31 -0.44 3.36
CA PHE A 9 14.09 -1.25 3.39
C PHE A 9 14.16 -2.38 4.43
N GLY A 10 15.24 -2.45 5.22
CA GLY A 10 15.50 -3.52 6.17
C GLY A 10 16.75 -4.36 5.80
N PRO A 11 16.97 -5.46 6.53
CA PRO A 11 18.04 -6.42 6.22
C PRO A 11 17.80 -7.10 4.86
N TYR A 12 18.89 -7.34 4.13
CA TYR A 12 18.89 -7.99 2.83
C TYR A 12 20.13 -8.88 2.67
N ILE A 13 19.98 -9.89 1.83
CA ILE A 13 21.01 -10.86 1.48
C ILE A 13 21.57 -10.46 0.12
N GLN A 14 22.89 -10.48 -0.01
CA GLN A 14 23.60 -10.18 -1.24
C GLN A 14 24.51 -11.34 -1.63
N LEU A 15 24.41 -11.77 -2.88
CA LEU A 15 25.33 -12.73 -3.49
C LEU A 15 26.49 -11.98 -4.14
N GLY A 16 27.70 -12.18 -3.62
CA GLY A 16 28.93 -11.56 -4.12
C GLY A 16 29.08 -10.09 -3.74
N GLU A 17 30.20 -9.51 -4.17
CA GLU A 17 30.50 -8.09 -4.04
C GLU A 17 29.97 -7.30 -5.25
N PRO A 18 29.62 -6.02 -5.09
CA PRO A 18 29.25 -5.20 -6.23
C PRO A 18 30.50 -4.88 -7.07
N VAL A 19 30.61 -5.52 -8.24
CA VAL A 19 31.60 -5.17 -9.27
C VAL A 19 30.97 -4.10 -10.16
N GLU A 20 31.73 -3.09 -10.58
CA GLU A 20 31.22 -1.85 -11.22
C GLU A 20 30.23 -2.05 -12.39
N LYS A 21 30.26 -3.21 -13.07
CA LYS A 21 29.36 -3.52 -14.20
C LYS A 21 28.20 -4.48 -13.86
N GLU A 22 28.24 -5.22 -12.75
CA GLU A 22 27.22 -6.21 -12.42
C GLU A 22 26.57 -5.91 -11.06
N LYS A 23 25.25 -5.68 -11.07
CA LYS A 23 24.48 -5.53 -9.84
C LYS A 23 24.37 -6.92 -9.20
N PRO A 24 24.88 -7.10 -7.97
CA PRO A 24 24.83 -8.41 -7.32
C PRO A 24 23.38 -8.79 -7.08
N LYS A 25 23.09 -10.10 -7.14
CA LYS A 25 21.75 -10.60 -6.81
C LYS A 25 21.48 -10.28 -5.34
N ARG A 26 20.31 -9.68 -5.10
CA ARG A 26 19.89 -9.27 -3.76
C ARG A 26 18.50 -9.78 -3.49
N SER A 27 18.26 -10.19 -2.25
CA SER A 27 16.94 -10.53 -1.77
C SER A 27 16.68 -9.91 -0.41
N SER A 28 15.47 -9.41 -0.21
CA SER A 28 15.10 -8.77 1.06
C SER A 28 14.73 -9.85 2.08
N VAL A 29 15.16 -9.69 3.32
CA VAL A 29 14.74 -10.56 4.42
C VAL A 29 13.32 -10.15 4.85
N PRO A 30 12.35 -11.08 4.95
CA PRO A 30 11.01 -10.79 5.42
C PRO A 30 10.98 -10.16 6.83
N LYS A 31 9.99 -9.28 7.06
CA LYS A 31 9.73 -8.75 8.41
C LYS A 31 9.18 -9.88 9.28
N GLY A 32 9.90 -10.20 10.36
CA GLY A 32 9.58 -11.32 11.25
C GLY A 32 10.64 -12.43 11.24
N MET A 33 11.57 -12.42 10.29
CA MET A 33 12.75 -13.29 10.30
C MET A 33 13.95 -12.53 10.88
N ASP A 34 14.68 -13.17 11.80
CA ASP A 34 15.92 -12.61 12.33
C ASP A 34 17.08 -12.86 11.37
N ALA A 35 17.65 -11.77 10.87
CA ALA A 35 18.75 -11.76 9.92
C ALA A 35 20.02 -12.46 10.46
N ALA A 36 20.19 -12.53 11.78
CA ALA A 36 21.31 -13.22 12.42
C ALA A 36 21.18 -14.75 12.40
N THR A 37 19.95 -15.26 12.30
CA THR A 37 19.65 -16.72 12.34
C THR A 37 19.53 -17.35 10.95
N ILE A 38 19.77 -16.59 9.88
CA ILE A 38 19.61 -17.09 8.52
C ILE A 38 20.80 -17.94 8.14
N GLU A 39 20.56 -19.24 8.00
CA GLU A 39 21.52 -20.20 7.46
C GLU A 39 21.69 -20.05 5.94
N LEU A 40 22.81 -20.56 5.44
CA LEU A 40 23.19 -20.50 4.03
C LEU A 40 22.09 -21.05 3.10
N ASP A 41 21.48 -22.18 3.44
CA ASP A 41 20.42 -22.80 2.64
C ASP A 41 19.19 -21.90 2.47
N LYS A 42 18.76 -21.25 3.55
CA LYS A 42 17.65 -20.28 3.52
C LYS A 42 18.04 -19.03 2.74
N ALA A 43 19.29 -18.57 2.87
CA ALA A 43 19.80 -17.43 2.12
C ALA A 43 19.81 -17.68 0.61
N LEU A 44 20.21 -18.88 0.18
CA LEU A 44 20.17 -19.30 -1.22
C LEU A 44 18.72 -19.36 -1.76
N LYS A 45 17.79 -19.89 -0.97
CA LYS A 45 16.35 -19.88 -1.32
C LYS A 45 15.80 -18.47 -1.50
N LEU A 46 16.17 -17.53 -0.62
CA LEU A 46 15.78 -16.12 -0.73
C LEU A 46 16.35 -15.48 -2.00
N LEU A 47 17.61 -15.77 -2.34
CA LEU A 47 18.28 -15.27 -3.56
C LEU A 47 17.70 -15.84 -4.86
N ALA A 48 17.02 -16.98 -4.80
CA ALA A 48 16.36 -17.60 -5.94
C ALA A 48 14.99 -16.98 -6.30
N LEU A 49 14.47 -16.06 -5.48
CA LEU A 49 13.25 -15.31 -5.79
C LEU A 49 13.50 -14.35 -6.98
N PRO A 50 12.51 -14.13 -7.86
CA PRO A 50 11.10 -14.53 -7.80
C PRO A 50 10.85 -15.99 -8.20
N ARG A 51 10.05 -16.70 -7.40
CA ARG A 51 9.66 -18.10 -7.66
C ARG A 51 8.40 -18.13 -8.52
N VAL A 52 8.38 -18.98 -9.55
CA VAL A 52 7.17 -19.25 -10.34
C VAL A 52 6.36 -20.35 -9.63
N VAL A 53 5.10 -20.06 -9.30
CA VAL A 53 4.18 -21.01 -8.66
C VAL A 53 3.48 -21.87 -9.70
N GLY A 54 3.11 -21.28 -10.84
CA GLY A 54 2.43 -21.96 -11.95
C GLY A 54 1.72 -20.97 -12.88
N ALA A 55 1.03 -21.50 -13.89
CA ALA A 55 0.17 -20.71 -14.77
C ALA A 55 -1.22 -20.54 -14.14
N HIS A 56 -1.77 -19.33 -14.19
CA HIS A 56 -3.11 -19.07 -13.70
C HIS A 56 -4.16 -19.76 -14.60
N PRO A 57 -5.21 -20.39 -14.04
CA PRO A 57 -6.16 -21.19 -14.81
C PRO A 57 -7.02 -20.37 -15.78
N GLU A 58 -7.28 -19.10 -15.49
CA GLU A 58 -8.13 -18.25 -16.35
C GLU A 58 -7.40 -17.65 -17.56
N ASP A 59 -6.15 -17.18 -17.41
CA ASP A 59 -5.45 -16.42 -18.46
C ASP A 59 -4.13 -17.07 -18.92
N GLY A 60 -3.74 -18.19 -18.32
CA GLY A 60 -2.53 -18.95 -18.63
C GLY A 60 -1.22 -18.25 -18.28
N LYS A 61 -1.24 -17.06 -17.66
CA LYS A 61 -0.03 -16.31 -17.35
C LYS A 61 0.60 -16.76 -16.04
N GLU A 62 1.92 -16.61 -15.95
CA GLU A 62 2.68 -17.03 -14.78
C GLU A 62 2.30 -16.25 -13.52
N ILE A 63 2.11 -16.99 -12.43
CA ILE A 63 1.98 -16.48 -11.08
C ILE A 63 3.36 -16.57 -10.41
N LYS A 64 3.83 -15.45 -9.85
CA LYS A 64 5.15 -15.33 -9.24
C LYS A 64 5.04 -14.90 -7.79
N THR A 65 5.84 -15.49 -6.90
CA THR A 65 6.00 -15.03 -5.52
C THR A 65 7.34 -14.31 -5.36
N ALA A 66 7.32 -13.22 -4.61
CA ALA A 66 8.50 -12.41 -4.35
C ALA A 66 8.36 -11.65 -3.02
N ILE A 67 9.47 -11.04 -2.59
CA ILE A 67 9.50 -10.17 -1.40
C ILE A 67 9.75 -8.73 -1.85
N GLY A 68 8.85 -7.83 -1.48
CA GLY A 68 8.92 -6.41 -1.82
C GLY A 68 8.99 -5.51 -0.58
N ARG A 69 8.87 -4.20 -0.81
CA ARG A 69 8.93 -3.18 0.27
C ARG A 69 7.88 -3.36 1.36
N TYR A 70 6.73 -3.94 1.01
CA TYR A 70 5.59 -4.15 1.91
C TYR A 70 5.56 -5.55 2.50
N GLY A 71 6.56 -6.39 2.18
CA GLY A 71 6.62 -7.78 2.61
C GLY A 71 6.45 -8.78 1.45
N PRO A 72 6.23 -10.05 1.79
CA PRO A 72 6.01 -11.13 0.82
C PRO A 72 4.70 -10.92 0.05
N TYR A 73 4.71 -11.24 -1.25
CA TYR A 73 3.54 -11.05 -2.11
C TYR A 73 3.51 -12.07 -3.27
N VAL A 74 2.31 -12.29 -3.78
CA VAL A 74 2.06 -12.97 -5.05
C VAL A 74 1.69 -11.96 -6.13
N ALA A 75 2.23 -12.15 -7.32
CA ALA A 75 2.11 -11.25 -8.45
C ALA A 75 1.61 -12.00 -9.67
N HIS A 76 0.65 -11.40 -10.35
CA HIS A 76 0.08 -11.96 -11.57
C HIS A 76 -0.54 -10.85 -12.41
N SER A 77 -0.08 -10.68 -13.65
CA SER A 77 -0.68 -9.73 -14.63
C SER A 77 -0.95 -8.31 -14.11
N GLY A 78 -0.10 -7.77 -13.23
CA GLY A 78 -0.25 -6.43 -12.62
C GLY A 78 -1.21 -6.37 -11.41
N ILE A 79 -1.73 -7.52 -10.97
CA ILE A 79 -2.43 -7.73 -9.71
C ILE A 79 -1.41 -8.26 -8.69
N PHE A 80 -1.47 -7.72 -7.48
CA PHE A 80 -0.58 -8.08 -6.39
C PHE A 80 -1.42 -8.37 -5.15
N ALA A 81 -1.17 -9.51 -4.51
CA ALA A 81 -1.77 -9.84 -3.22
C ALA A 81 -0.66 -10.04 -2.18
N SER A 82 -0.82 -9.43 -1.01
CA SER A 82 0.14 -9.56 0.10
C SER A 82 -0.05 -10.91 0.80
N LEU A 83 1.06 -11.58 1.11
CA LEU A 83 1.07 -12.79 1.94
C LEU A 83 1.23 -12.38 3.41
N LYS A 84 0.53 -13.07 4.31
CA LYS A 84 0.64 -12.82 5.76
C LYS A 84 1.90 -13.47 6.32
N ASP A 85 2.15 -14.71 5.90
CA ASP A 85 3.25 -15.51 6.40
C ASP A 85 4.45 -15.45 5.44
N PRO A 86 5.67 -15.21 5.97
CA PRO A 86 6.89 -15.19 5.16
C PRO A 86 7.19 -16.51 4.43
N GLU A 87 6.81 -17.64 5.01
CA GLU A 87 7.10 -18.96 4.45
C GLU A 87 6.25 -19.30 3.23
N ASP A 88 5.08 -18.68 3.10
CA ASP A 88 4.21 -18.84 1.93
C ASP A 88 4.93 -18.50 0.64
N VAL A 89 5.91 -17.58 0.66
CA VAL A 89 6.70 -17.27 -0.54
C VAL A 89 7.33 -18.54 -1.17
N PHE A 90 7.70 -19.52 -0.33
CA PHE A 90 8.36 -20.76 -0.74
C PHE A 90 7.40 -21.94 -0.89
N ASN A 91 6.29 -21.94 -0.17
CA ASN A 91 5.39 -23.10 -0.08
C ASN A 91 4.00 -22.86 -0.70
N LEU A 92 3.68 -21.63 -1.11
CA LEU A 92 2.37 -21.29 -1.69
C LEU A 92 2.07 -22.16 -2.91
N GLY A 93 0.93 -22.83 -2.87
CA GLY A 93 0.36 -23.61 -3.97
C GLY A 93 -0.48 -22.76 -4.92
N LEU A 94 -0.75 -23.31 -6.11
CA LEU A 94 -1.47 -22.61 -7.17
C LEU A 94 -2.89 -22.19 -6.75
N ASN A 95 -3.64 -23.08 -6.10
CA ASN A 95 -5.03 -22.83 -5.71
C ASN A 95 -5.15 -21.64 -4.75
N HIS A 96 -4.33 -21.61 -3.69
CA HIS A 96 -4.32 -20.51 -2.74
C HIS A 96 -3.80 -19.21 -3.36
N ALA A 97 -2.84 -19.29 -4.28
CA ALA A 97 -2.37 -18.13 -5.03
C ALA A 97 -3.49 -17.49 -5.87
N VAL A 98 -4.29 -18.30 -6.58
CA VAL A 98 -5.43 -17.84 -7.37
C VAL A 98 -6.50 -17.19 -6.48
N GLU A 99 -6.81 -17.79 -5.33
CA GLU A 99 -7.76 -17.25 -4.36
C GLU A 99 -7.35 -15.85 -3.88
N LEU A 100 -6.09 -15.71 -3.43
CA LEU A 100 -5.54 -14.43 -2.97
C LEU A 100 -5.56 -13.36 -4.09
N LEU A 101 -5.26 -13.77 -5.32
CA LEU A 101 -5.30 -12.87 -6.48
C LEU A 101 -6.73 -12.45 -6.81
N ALA A 102 -7.71 -13.35 -6.71
CA ALA A 102 -9.13 -13.04 -6.91
C ALA A 102 -9.63 -12.04 -5.87
N GLU A 103 -9.27 -12.22 -4.59
CA GLU A 103 -9.57 -11.25 -3.54
C GLU A 103 -8.91 -9.89 -3.79
N ALA A 104 -7.63 -9.89 -4.20
CA ALA A 104 -6.91 -8.66 -4.50
C ALA A 104 -7.52 -7.92 -5.70
N LYS A 105 -8.01 -8.65 -6.72
CA LYS A 105 -8.73 -8.09 -7.86
C LYS A 105 -10.03 -7.40 -7.40
N LYS A 106 -10.81 -8.04 -6.52
CA LYS A 106 -12.02 -7.43 -5.92
C LYS A 106 -11.69 -6.14 -5.15
N LYS A 107 -10.64 -6.16 -4.32
CA LYS A 107 -10.20 -4.97 -3.55
C LYS A 107 -9.69 -3.84 -4.43
N LYS A 108 -9.01 -4.14 -5.55
CA LYS A 108 -8.49 -3.13 -6.50
C LYS A 108 -9.58 -2.54 -7.39
N GLY A 109 -10.60 -3.32 -7.72
CA GLY A 109 -11.76 -2.90 -8.55
C GLY A 109 -12.91 -2.29 -7.77
N GLY A 110 -12.90 -2.38 -6.44
CA GLY A 110 -13.87 -1.75 -5.55
C GLY A 110 -13.73 -0.22 -5.55
N SER A 111 -14.14 0.43 -6.65
CA SER A 111 -14.83 1.70 -6.48
C SER A 111 -15.98 1.38 -5.54
N ALA A 112 -15.97 1.89 -4.31
CA ALA A 112 -17.06 1.67 -3.36
C ALA A 112 -18.39 1.83 -4.11
N GLU A 113 -19.33 0.91 -3.94
CA GLU A 113 -20.64 1.09 -4.57
C GLU A 113 -21.24 2.42 -4.07
N PRO A 114 -21.88 3.20 -4.96
CA PRO A 114 -22.51 4.43 -4.54
C PRO A 114 -23.60 4.09 -3.51
N LEU A 115 -23.48 4.66 -2.31
CA LEU A 115 -24.48 4.53 -1.25
C LEU A 115 -25.82 5.10 -1.72
N ARG A 116 -25.79 6.14 -2.56
CA ARG A 116 -26.98 6.73 -3.18
C ARG A 116 -26.63 7.50 -4.44
N GLU A 117 -27.48 7.46 -5.45
CA GLU A 117 -27.45 8.39 -6.58
C GLU A 117 -28.43 9.54 -6.30
N LEU A 118 -27.95 10.79 -6.34
CA LEU A 118 -28.77 11.98 -6.04
C LEU A 118 -29.43 12.58 -7.29
N GLY A 119 -29.06 12.10 -8.48
CA GLY A 119 -29.49 12.64 -9.77
C GLY A 119 -28.41 13.48 -10.46
N ASN A 120 -28.80 14.21 -11.49
CA ASN A 120 -27.89 14.97 -12.35
C ASN A 120 -27.64 16.39 -11.80
N HIS A 121 -26.42 16.88 -11.93
CA HIS A 121 -26.04 18.24 -11.53
C HIS A 121 -26.76 19.26 -12.44
N PRO A 122 -27.33 20.35 -11.89
CA PRO A 122 -28.14 21.29 -12.66
C PRO A 122 -27.37 22.12 -13.68
N GLU A 123 -26.04 22.25 -13.55
CA GLU A 123 -25.22 23.06 -14.48
C GLU A 123 -24.61 22.25 -15.63
N ASP A 124 -24.32 20.97 -15.40
CA ASP A 124 -23.52 20.15 -16.31
C ASP A 124 -24.18 18.80 -16.64
N GLY A 125 -25.33 18.49 -16.02
CA GLY A 125 -26.13 17.33 -16.36
C GLY A 125 -25.51 15.99 -15.99
N GLU A 126 -24.40 15.96 -15.24
CA GLU A 126 -23.69 14.73 -14.88
C GLU A 126 -24.13 14.18 -13.51
N PRO A 127 -24.09 12.84 -13.30
CA PRO A 127 -24.66 12.22 -12.12
C PRO A 127 -23.83 12.52 -10.86
N ILE A 128 -24.53 12.93 -9.81
CA ILE A 128 -24.01 13.12 -8.47
C ILE A 128 -24.28 11.86 -7.66
N ARG A 129 -23.22 11.28 -7.09
CA ARG A 129 -23.29 10.04 -6.31
C ARG A 129 -22.68 10.22 -4.93
N VAL A 130 -23.30 9.64 -3.92
CA VAL A 130 -22.79 9.56 -2.55
C VAL A 130 -22.03 8.24 -2.40
N PHE A 131 -20.85 8.30 -1.81
CA PHE A 131 -19.99 7.15 -1.55
C PHE A 131 -19.57 7.14 -0.08
N GLU A 132 -19.37 5.94 0.46
CA GLU A 132 -18.76 5.76 1.77
C GLU A 132 -17.25 5.53 1.60
N GLY A 133 -16.44 6.41 2.20
CA GLY A 133 -14.99 6.38 2.08
C GLY A 133 -14.29 6.19 3.42
N ARG A 134 -13.01 5.82 3.37
CA ARG A 134 -12.14 5.68 4.55
C ARG A 134 -12.13 6.91 5.48
N TYR A 135 -12.34 8.10 4.93
CA TYR A 135 -12.33 9.37 5.68
C TYR A 135 -13.72 9.90 6.03
N GLY A 136 -14.77 9.10 5.80
CA GLY A 136 -16.17 9.46 5.97
C GLY A 136 -16.93 9.53 4.63
N PRO A 137 -18.26 9.70 4.69
CA PRO A 137 -19.10 9.81 3.50
C PRO A 137 -18.73 11.03 2.65
N TYR A 138 -18.82 10.88 1.33
CA TYR A 138 -18.53 11.96 0.40
C TYR A 138 -19.43 11.92 -0.83
N VAL A 139 -19.72 13.10 -1.36
CA VAL A 139 -20.35 13.27 -2.66
C VAL A 139 -19.25 13.30 -3.72
N LYS A 140 -19.43 12.56 -4.81
CA LYS A 140 -18.58 12.60 -5.98
C LYS A 140 -19.36 13.14 -7.16
N HIS A 141 -18.73 14.09 -7.83
CA HIS A 141 -19.16 14.62 -9.11
C HIS A 141 -17.94 14.71 -10.02
N ASN A 142 -17.89 13.87 -11.05
CA ASN A 142 -16.72 13.69 -11.92
C ASN A 142 -15.40 13.45 -11.16
N ARG A 143 -14.53 14.46 -11.19
CA ARG A 143 -13.21 14.49 -10.53
C ARG A 143 -13.24 15.20 -9.18
N THR A 144 -14.36 15.81 -8.80
CA THR A 144 -14.51 16.56 -7.56
C THR A 144 -15.17 15.70 -6.50
N ASN A 145 -14.46 15.52 -5.38
CA ASN A 145 -14.97 14.78 -4.23
C ASN A 145 -15.18 15.76 -3.07
N ALA A 146 -16.42 15.88 -2.62
CA ALA A 146 -16.82 16.72 -1.51
C ALA A 146 -17.19 15.89 -0.29
N THR A 147 -16.39 15.99 0.78
CA THR A 147 -16.69 15.29 2.05
C THR A 147 -17.95 15.88 2.68
N ILE A 148 -18.84 14.99 3.11
CA ILE A 148 -20.03 15.32 3.86
C ILE A 148 -19.64 15.59 5.32
N PRO A 149 -20.07 16.70 5.94
CA PRO A 149 -19.87 16.94 7.37
C PRO A 149 -20.45 15.79 8.21
N LYS A 150 -19.77 15.41 9.30
CA LYS A 150 -20.19 14.29 10.15
C LYS A 150 -21.56 14.48 10.80
N ASP A 151 -21.99 15.73 10.92
CA ASP A 151 -23.28 16.12 11.49
C ASP A 151 -24.45 15.85 10.54
N ASN A 152 -24.20 15.63 9.25
CA ASN A 152 -25.23 15.33 8.26
C ASN A 152 -25.26 13.84 7.92
N ASP A 153 -26.45 13.25 7.93
CA ASP A 153 -26.64 11.86 7.51
C ASP A 153 -26.44 11.74 5.99
N PRO A 154 -25.55 10.87 5.51
CA PRO A 154 -25.33 10.66 4.09
C PRO A 154 -26.58 10.20 3.32
N LYS A 155 -27.59 9.66 4.00
CA LYS A 155 -28.88 9.25 3.41
C LYS A 155 -29.87 10.40 3.29
N SER A 156 -29.71 11.52 3.99
CA SER A 156 -30.67 12.64 3.94
C SER A 156 -30.23 13.79 3.03
N ILE A 157 -29.02 13.74 2.46
CA ILE A 157 -28.48 14.84 1.65
C ILE A 157 -29.25 15.04 0.36
N THR A 158 -29.76 16.26 0.16
CA THR A 158 -30.46 16.61 -1.07
C THR A 158 -29.49 16.96 -2.20
N LEU A 159 -29.99 16.93 -3.44
CA LEU A 159 -29.22 17.32 -4.64
C LEU A 159 -28.65 18.73 -4.49
N LEU A 160 -29.43 19.68 -3.97
CA LEU A 160 -29.01 21.08 -3.78
C LEU A 160 -27.84 21.20 -2.78
N GLN A 161 -27.92 20.52 -1.64
CA GLN A 161 -26.85 20.51 -0.65
C GLN A 161 -25.57 19.86 -1.20
N ALA A 162 -25.71 18.80 -1.99
CA ALA A 162 -24.59 18.15 -2.66
C ALA A 162 -23.88 19.10 -3.64
N VAL A 163 -24.66 19.85 -4.45
CA VAL A 163 -24.15 20.89 -5.37
C VAL A 163 -23.39 21.97 -4.59
N GLU A 164 -23.94 22.48 -3.49
CA GLU A 164 -23.25 23.47 -2.65
C GLU A 164 -21.92 22.94 -2.10
N LEU A 165 -21.89 21.70 -1.61
CA LEU A 165 -20.67 21.07 -1.10
C LEU A 165 -19.62 20.88 -2.21
N ILE A 166 -20.06 20.52 -3.42
CA ILE A 166 -19.19 20.39 -4.60
C ILE A 166 -18.64 21.75 -5.01
N LYS A 167 -19.47 22.79 -5.12
CA LYS A 167 -19.05 24.16 -5.44
C LYS A 167 -18.09 24.71 -4.40
N ALA A 168 -18.41 24.55 -3.11
CA ALA A 168 -17.53 24.96 -2.02
C ALA A 168 -16.18 24.25 -2.04
N ARG A 169 -16.12 23.00 -2.51
CA ARG A 169 -14.88 22.23 -2.67
C ARG A 169 -14.10 22.58 -3.92
N ALA A 170 -14.79 22.82 -5.04
CA ALA A 170 -14.20 23.34 -6.26
C ALA A 170 -13.54 24.71 -6.00
N ALA A 171 -14.24 25.61 -5.30
CA ALA A 171 -13.74 26.93 -4.93
C ALA A 171 -12.58 26.88 -3.91
N LYS A 172 -12.60 25.93 -2.95
CA LYS A 172 -11.53 25.79 -1.95
C LYS A 172 -10.25 25.14 -2.49
N GLY A 173 -10.26 24.62 -3.72
CA GLY A 173 -9.14 23.92 -4.34
C GLY A 173 -8.67 22.71 -3.52
N LYS A 174 -7.72 21.93 -4.05
CA LYS A 174 -7.01 20.93 -3.24
C LYS A 174 -6.22 21.66 -2.16
N LYS A 175 -6.82 21.91 -0.99
CA LYS A 175 -6.05 22.24 0.22
C LYS A 175 -5.11 21.05 0.44
N LYS A 176 -3.83 21.24 0.05
CA LYS A 176 -2.73 20.41 0.54
C LYS A 176 -2.97 20.27 2.05
N PRO A 177 -2.97 19.05 2.61
CA PRO A 177 -3.04 18.91 4.05
C PRO A 177 -1.96 19.81 4.62
N ALA A 178 -2.35 20.76 5.46
CA ALA A 178 -1.41 21.63 6.14
C ALA A 178 -0.40 20.69 6.80
N ALA A 179 0.85 20.74 6.33
CA ALA A 179 1.90 19.96 6.92
C ALA A 179 1.86 20.28 8.41
N LYS A 180 1.51 19.29 9.25
CA LYS A 180 1.67 19.41 10.69
C LYS A 180 3.09 19.90 10.88
N LYS A 181 3.26 21.17 11.28
CA LYS A 181 4.56 21.72 11.68
C LYS A 181 5.12 20.72 12.68
N LYS A 182 6.16 19.99 12.28
CA LYS A 182 6.95 19.20 13.24
C LYS A 182 7.36 20.21 14.31
N ALA A 183 6.95 19.97 15.54
CA ALA A 183 7.43 20.72 16.68
C ALA A 183 8.97 20.72 16.61
N ALA A 184 9.56 21.92 16.69
CA ALA A 184 11.01 22.07 16.70
C ALA A 184 11.59 21.17 17.81
N PRO A 185 12.67 20.41 17.54
CA PRO A 185 13.28 19.58 18.55
C PRO A 185 13.77 20.47 19.71
N LYS A 186 13.24 20.22 20.91
CA LYS A 186 13.71 20.85 22.15
C LYS A 186 15.21 20.60 22.27
N LYS A 187 15.98 21.67 22.30
CA LYS A 187 17.42 21.70 22.56
C LYS A 187 17.67 20.95 23.87
N LYS A 188 18.32 19.78 23.81
CA LYS A 188 18.77 19.06 25.01
C LYS A 188 19.81 19.95 25.70
N THR A 189 19.46 20.46 26.87
CA THR A 189 20.40 21.06 27.82
C THR A 189 21.32 19.96 28.34
N THR A 190 22.62 20.15 28.16
CA THR A 190 23.66 19.28 28.73
C THR A 190 23.73 19.49 30.25
N PRO A 191 23.70 18.44 31.08
CA PRO A 191 23.83 18.58 32.52
C PRO A 191 25.26 18.97 32.91
N LYS A 192 25.36 20.02 33.74
CA LYS A 192 26.59 20.49 34.41
C LYS A 192 27.25 19.31 35.15
N LYS A 193 28.49 18.99 34.77
CA LYS A 193 29.37 18.07 35.50
C LYS A 193 29.78 18.77 36.81
N LYS A 194 29.32 18.23 37.94
CA LYS A 194 29.84 18.61 39.27
C LYS A 194 31.27 18.11 39.40
N THR A 195 32.20 19.01 39.66
CA THR A 195 33.52 18.72 40.23
C THR A 195 33.32 18.18 41.64
N LYS A 196 34.02 17.09 41.97
CA LYS A 196 34.20 16.62 43.34
C LYS A 196 35.68 16.79 43.68
N ALA A 197 35.91 17.21 44.91
CA ALA A 197 37.19 17.48 45.56
C ALA A 197 38.24 16.38 45.36
#